data_AF-A0A2G9TGF9-F1
#
_entry.id   AF-A0A2G9TGF9-F1
#
_cell.length_a   1.000
_cell.length_b   1.000
_cell.length_c   1.000
_cell.angle_alpha   90.00
_cell.angle_beta   90.00
_cell.angle_gamma   90.00
#
_symmetry.space_group_name_H-M   'P 1'
#
loop_
_entity.id
_entity.type
_entity.pdbx_description
1 polymer ?
#
loop_
_entity_poly.entity_id
_entity_poly.type
_entity_poly.pdbx_seq_one_letter_code
_entity_poly.pdbx_strand_id
1 'polypeptide(L)'
;MCIHNLRYGSFNGIPHGVSDVLNAVKFLKNNADLLHIGKITVWAESLAAETVASALSRTDVDRAILINGNARTRTIAREEFSRRATYKVLTELECDLPSTGQAMDCLRTKKISELFKAADKVS
;
A
#
# COMPACT_ATOMS: atom_id res chain seq x y z
N MET A 1 4.09 -19.67 19.47
CA MET A 1 2.75 -19.09 19.27
C MET A 1 2.79 -18.33 17.95
N CYS A 2 2.26 -18.90 16.87
CA CYS A 2 2.40 -18.35 15.52
C CYS A 2 1.40 -17.21 15.30
N ILE A 3 1.91 -16.00 15.07
CA ILE A 3 1.09 -14.82 14.78
C ILE A 3 0.51 -15.00 13.37
N HIS A 4 -0.74 -15.48 13.29
CA HIS A 4 -1.34 -15.95 12.04
C HIS A 4 -1.97 -14.87 11.15
N ASN A 5 -2.05 -13.60 11.55
CA ASN A 5 -2.65 -12.54 10.72
C ASN A 5 -1.99 -11.17 10.93
N LEU A 6 -0.83 -10.99 10.30
CA LEU A 6 -0.10 -9.73 10.28
C LEU A 6 -0.50 -8.93 9.03
N ARG A 7 -1.57 -8.11 9.10
CA ARG A 7 -1.90 -7.12 8.06
C ARG A 7 -1.16 -5.81 8.33
N TYR A 8 0.17 -5.82 8.19
CA TYR A 8 0.93 -4.59 8.14
C TYR A 8 0.68 -3.87 6.82
N GLY A 9 0.57 -2.54 6.86
CA GLY A 9 0.41 -1.75 5.65
C GLY A 9 -1.04 -1.39 5.28
N SER A 10 -1.97 -1.39 6.24
CA SER A 10 -3.34 -0.92 6.01
C SER A 10 -3.79 0.15 7.01
N PHE A 11 -4.53 1.14 6.53
CA PHE A 11 -5.25 2.14 7.33
C PHE A 11 -6.74 1.84 7.28
N ASN A 12 -7.39 1.63 8.43
CA ASN A 12 -8.81 1.24 8.51
C ASN A 12 -9.18 0.04 7.61
N GLY A 13 -8.29 -0.96 7.51
CA GLY A 13 -8.50 -2.16 6.68
C GLY A 13 -8.25 -1.96 5.18
N ILE A 14 -7.74 -0.79 4.76
CA ILE A 14 -7.43 -0.45 3.37
C ILE A 14 -5.91 -0.38 3.21
N PRO A 15 -5.29 -1.05 2.22
CA PRO A 15 -3.86 -0.91 1.97
C PRO A 15 -3.44 0.55 1.82
N HIS A 16 -2.32 0.99 2.41
CA HIS A 16 -1.92 2.40 2.40
C HIS A 16 -1.83 2.98 0.99
N GLY A 17 -1.24 2.26 0.03
CA GLY A 17 -1.19 2.72 -1.36
C GLY A 17 -2.58 2.94 -2.00
N VAL A 18 -3.58 2.14 -1.64
CA VAL A 18 -4.97 2.36 -2.08
C VAL A 18 -5.57 3.58 -1.38
N SER A 19 -5.31 3.74 -0.08
CA SER A 19 -5.74 4.92 0.69
C SER A 19 -5.14 6.22 0.13
N ASP A 20 -3.89 6.19 -0.29
CA ASP A 20 -3.20 7.36 -0.85
C ASP A 20 -3.83 7.78 -2.17
N VAL A 21 -4.15 6.83 -3.05
CA VAL A 21 -4.91 7.11 -4.29
C VAL A 21 -6.26 7.74 -3.98
N LEU A 22 -7.01 7.19 -3.01
CA LEU A 22 -8.31 7.74 -2.59
C LEU A 22 -8.20 9.18 -2.09
N ASN A 23 -7.21 9.44 -1.24
CA ASN A 23 -7.00 10.76 -0.66
C ASN A 23 -6.52 11.78 -1.70
N ALA A 24 -5.66 11.36 -2.64
CA ALA A 24 -5.20 12.21 -3.74
C ALA A 24 -6.36 12.64 -4.65
N VAL A 25 -7.21 11.70 -5.07
CA VAL A 25 -8.40 12.02 -5.89
C VAL A 25 -9.35 12.93 -5.13
N LYS A 26 -9.61 12.65 -3.84
CA LYS A 26 -10.45 13.50 -2.99
C LYS A 26 -9.89 14.92 -2.87
N PHE A 27 -8.59 15.06 -2.68
CA PHE A 27 -7.93 16.36 -2.64
C PHE A 27 -8.13 17.13 -3.95
N LEU A 28 -7.88 16.50 -5.10
CA LEU A 28 -8.04 17.13 -6.41
C LEU A 28 -9.49 17.60 -6.62
N LYS A 29 -10.47 16.75 -6.32
CA LYS A 29 -11.90 17.10 -6.45
C LYS A 29 -12.29 18.25 -5.52
N ASN A 30 -11.86 18.21 -4.26
CA ASN A 30 -12.18 19.26 -3.29
C ASN A 30 -11.56 20.62 -3.63
N ASN A 31 -10.52 20.64 -4.47
CA ASN A 31 -9.82 21.85 -4.87
C ASN A 31 -9.96 22.13 -6.36
N ALA A 32 -10.93 21.51 -7.04
CA ALA A 32 -11.04 21.57 -8.49
C ALA A 32 -11.17 23.00 -9.02
N ASP A 33 -11.96 23.83 -8.35
CA ASP A 33 -12.18 25.23 -8.70
C ASP A 33 -10.92 26.09 -8.53
N LEU A 34 -10.18 25.87 -7.44
CA LEU A 34 -8.94 26.58 -7.12
C LEU A 34 -7.79 26.19 -8.06
N LEU A 35 -7.75 24.92 -8.47
CA LEU A 35 -6.74 24.39 -9.37
C LEU A 35 -7.13 24.54 -10.85
N HIS A 36 -8.34 25.04 -11.13
CA HIS A 36 -8.93 25.12 -12.47
C HIS A 36 -8.88 23.79 -13.24
N ILE A 37 -9.17 22.68 -12.55
CA ILE A 37 -9.17 21.34 -13.14
C ILE A 37 -10.61 20.83 -13.35
N GLY A 38 -10.82 20.20 -14.51
CA GLY A 38 -12.10 19.57 -14.87
C GLY A 38 -12.11 18.07 -14.56
N LYS A 39 -12.56 17.27 -15.54
CA LYS A 39 -12.62 15.81 -15.43
C LYS A 39 -11.25 15.20 -15.16
N ILE A 40 -11.18 14.31 -14.18
CA ILE A 40 -9.94 13.66 -13.77
C ILE A 40 -9.77 12.36 -14.55
N THR A 41 -8.64 12.21 -15.23
CA THR A 41 -8.22 10.94 -15.85
C THR A 41 -6.99 10.42 -15.13
N VAL A 42 -7.05 9.18 -14.64
CA VAL A 42 -5.90 8.53 -14.00
C VAL A 42 -5.24 7.58 -14.99
N TRP A 43 -3.93 7.68 -15.11
CA TRP A 43 -3.11 6.79 -15.93
C TRP A 43 -2.06 6.12 -15.04
N ALA A 44 -1.92 4.80 -15.17
CA ALA A 44 -0.94 4.04 -14.41
C ALA A 44 -0.49 2.77 -15.16
N GLU A 45 0.70 2.30 -14.83
CA GLU A 45 1.31 1.11 -15.43
C GLU A 45 1.77 0.10 -14.35
N SER A 46 1.72 -1.19 -14.69
CA SER A 46 2.29 -2.30 -13.89
C SER A 46 1.77 -2.30 -12.44
N LEU A 47 2.67 -2.27 -11.45
CA LEU A 47 2.31 -2.29 -10.02
C LEU A 47 1.45 -1.10 -9.59
N ALA A 48 1.69 0.07 -10.20
CA ALA A 48 0.86 1.25 -9.93
C ALA A 48 -0.55 1.06 -10.49
N ALA A 49 -0.69 0.44 -11.68
CA ALA A 49 -1.98 0.12 -12.26
C ALA A 49 -2.80 -0.85 -11.39
N GLU A 50 -2.18 -1.83 -10.74
CA GLU A 50 -2.86 -2.71 -9.78
C GLU A 50 -3.40 -1.93 -8.56
N THR A 51 -2.59 -1.02 -8.03
CA THR A 51 -2.95 -0.17 -6.88
C THR A 51 -4.10 0.76 -7.23
N VAL A 52 -4.01 1.44 -8.38
CA VAL A 52 -5.07 2.31 -8.90
C VAL A 52 -6.33 1.49 -9.16
N ALA A 53 -6.24 0.36 -9.85
CA ALA A 53 -7.39 -0.50 -10.14
C ALA A 53 -8.15 -0.92 -8.87
N SER A 54 -7.42 -1.19 -7.78
CA SER A 54 -7.99 -1.55 -6.48
C SER A 54 -8.67 -0.38 -5.77
N ALA A 55 -8.33 0.87 -6.13
CA ALA A 55 -8.95 2.08 -5.61
C ALA A 55 -10.17 2.55 -6.44
N LEU A 56 -10.22 2.23 -7.74
CA LEU A 56 -11.17 2.81 -8.69
C LEU A 56 -12.64 2.71 -8.26
N SER A 57 -13.07 1.59 -7.66
CA SER A 57 -14.47 1.41 -7.22
C SER A 57 -14.88 2.32 -6.07
N ARG A 58 -13.93 3.08 -5.50
CA ARG A 58 -14.10 3.95 -4.33
C ARG A 58 -13.62 5.38 -4.60
N THR A 59 -13.19 5.69 -5.82
CA THR A 59 -12.76 7.02 -6.25
C THR A 59 -13.76 7.65 -7.20
N ASP A 60 -13.84 8.98 -7.23
CA ASP A 60 -14.62 9.74 -8.21
C ASP A 60 -13.78 10.15 -9.42
N VAL A 61 -13.12 9.19 -10.07
CA VAL A 61 -12.31 9.42 -11.27
C VAL A 61 -13.19 9.24 -12.51
N ASP A 62 -13.16 10.19 -13.45
CA ASP A 62 -13.98 10.14 -14.66
C ASP A 62 -13.51 9.06 -15.64
N ARG A 63 -12.20 8.87 -15.79
CA ARG A 63 -11.59 7.90 -16.70
C ARG A 63 -10.33 7.29 -16.11
N ALA A 64 -10.09 6.00 -16.38
CA ALA A 64 -8.87 5.32 -15.99
C ALA A 64 -8.23 4.60 -17.18
N ILE A 65 -6.92 4.75 -17.34
CA ILE A 65 -6.10 4.03 -18.31
C ILE A 65 -5.10 3.20 -17.52
N LEU A 66 -5.25 1.88 -17.60
CA LEU A 66 -4.44 0.94 -16.84
C LEU A 66 -3.66 0.05 -17.80
N ILE A 67 -2.33 0.15 -17.76
CA ILE A 67 -1.44 -0.61 -18.63
C ILE A 67 -0.80 -1.72 -17.80
N ASN A 68 -0.91 -2.97 -18.24
CA ASN A 68 -0.23 -4.13 -17.63
C ASN A 68 -0.49 -4.32 -16.12
N GLY A 69 -1.67 -3.95 -15.61
CA GLY A 69 -2.07 -4.21 -14.21
C GLY A 69 -3.58 -4.09 -14.01
N ASN A 70 -4.17 -4.93 -13.15
CA ASN A 70 -5.59 -4.90 -12.81
C ASN A 70 -5.83 -5.34 -11.35
N ALA A 71 -7.05 -5.16 -10.84
CA ALA A 71 -7.40 -5.43 -9.44
C ALA A 71 -7.40 -6.91 -9.04
N ARG A 72 -7.37 -7.84 -10.02
CA ARG A 72 -7.42 -9.29 -9.81
C ARG A 72 -6.08 -9.98 -10.00
N THR A 73 -5.07 -9.34 -10.59
CA THR A 73 -3.85 -10.02 -11.04
C THR A 73 -2.97 -10.58 -9.94
N ARG A 74 -3.07 -10.13 -8.66
CA ARG A 74 -2.02 -10.42 -7.67
C ARG A 74 -2.43 -10.64 -6.21
N THR A 75 -3.68 -10.51 -5.82
CA THR A 75 -4.07 -10.42 -4.40
C THR A 75 -3.82 -11.71 -3.60
N ILE A 76 -3.97 -12.89 -4.22
CA ILE A 76 -3.89 -14.18 -3.49
C ILE A 76 -2.44 -14.66 -3.33
N ALA A 77 -1.63 -14.66 -4.39
CA ALA A 77 -0.24 -15.13 -4.34
C ALA A 77 0.68 -14.21 -3.49
N ARG A 78 0.33 -12.93 -3.34
CA ARG A 78 1.04 -11.99 -2.48
C ARG A 78 0.68 -12.11 -1.01
N GLU A 79 -0.48 -12.62 -0.60
CA GLU A 79 -0.80 -12.71 0.84
C GLU A 79 0.18 -13.66 1.57
N GLU A 80 0.47 -14.83 0.99
CA GLU A 80 1.43 -15.77 1.58
C GLU A 80 2.89 -15.32 1.45
N PHE A 81 3.27 -14.76 0.29
CA PHE A 81 4.61 -14.20 0.06
C PHE A 81 4.87 -12.99 0.97
N SER A 82 3.85 -12.14 1.16
CA SER A 82 3.87 -10.97 2.04
C SER A 82 4.07 -11.38 3.49
N ARG A 83 3.46 -12.48 3.97
CA ARG A 83 3.64 -12.92 5.36
C ARG A 83 5.07 -13.35 5.65
N ARG A 84 5.71 -14.09 4.74
CA ARG A 84 7.11 -14.51 4.88
C ARG A 84 8.08 -13.34 4.76
N ALA A 85 7.86 -12.46 3.78
CA ALA A 85 8.67 -11.26 3.60
C ALA A 85 8.55 -10.33 4.82
N THR A 86 7.34 -10.10 5.30
CA THR A 86 7.07 -9.34 6.53
C THR A 86 7.84 -9.90 7.71
N TYR A 87 7.75 -11.22 7.96
CA TYR A 87 8.46 -11.85 9.08
C TYR A 87 9.97 -11.65 8.97
N LYS A 88 10.55 -11.85 7.79
CA LYS A 88 11.99 -11.62 7.56
C LYS A 88 12.39 -10.16 7.78
N VAL A 89 11.59 -9.19 7.34
CA VAL A 89 11.84 -7.76 7.58
C VAL A 89 11.79 -7.44 9.07
N LEU A 90 10.80 -7.98 9.80
CA LEU A 90 10.70 -7.81 11.24
C LEU A 90 11.92 -8.38 11.96
N THR A 91 12.34 -9.60 11.61
CA THR A 91 13.53 -10.23 12.21
C THR A 91 14.82 -9.47 11.88
N GLU A 92 15.01 -9.02 10.63
CA GLU A 92 16.19 -8.23 10.23
C GLU A 92 16.31 -6.92 11.00
N LEU A 93 15.18 -6.32 11.38
CA LEU A 93 15.11 -5.06 12.12
C LEU A 93 14.98 -5.26 13.63
N GLU A 94 15.01 -6.51 14.12
CA GLU A 94 14.81 -6.85 15.54
C GLU A 94 13.47 -6.32 16.08
N CYS A 95 12.42 -6.36 15.25
CA CYS A 95 11.07 -5.93 15.56
C CYS A 95 10.05 -7.09 15.59
N ASP A 96 10.50 -8.33 15.69
CA ASP A 96 9.66 -9.53 15.81
C ASP A 96 9.10 -9.69 17.23
N LEU A 97 8.33 -8.69 17.66
CA LEU A 97 7.78 -8.57 19.00
C LEU A 97 6.47 -9.37 19.18
N PRO A 98 6.08 -9.69 20.42
CA PRO A 98 4.95 -10.59 20.71
C PRO A 98 3.57 -10.16 20.19
N SER A 99 3.39 -8.86 19.91
CA SER A 99 2.13 -8.32 19.38
C SER A 99 2.35 -7.45 18.15
N THR A 100 1.35 -7.41 17.27
CA THR A 100 1.34 -6.56 16.07
C THR A 100 1.55 -5.08 16.41
N GLY A 101 0.96 -4.60 17.52
CA GLY A 101 1.11 -3.22 17.97
C GLY A 101 2.56 -2.89 18.34
N GLN A 102 3.18 -3.73 19.18
CA GLN A 102 4.59 -3.56 19.56
C GLN A 102 5.53 -3.63 18.35
N ALA A 103 5.32 -4.59 17.46
CA ALA A 103 6.11 -4.71 16.23
C ALA A 103 5.98 -3.44 15.35
N MET A 104 4.77 -2.88 15.22
CA MET A 104 4.57 -1.61 14.49
C MET A 104 5.26 -0.43 15.15
N ASP A 105 5.17 -0.33 16.48
CA ASP A 105 5.81 0.76 17.21
C ASP A 105 7.33 0.67 17.07
N CYS A 106 7.90 -0.54 17.13
CA CYS A 106 9.30 -0.78 16.82
C CYS A 106 9.68 -0.32 15.41
N LEU A 107 8.93 -0.74 14.37
CA LEU A 107 9.19 -0.34 12.98
C LEU A 107 9.18 1.18 12.79
N ARG A 108 8.29 1.90 13.50
CA ARG A 108 8.21 3.37 13.44
C ARG A 108 9.41 4.09 14.06
N THR A 109 10.18 3.43 14.93
CA THR A 109 11.41 3.99 15.49
C THR A 109 12.62 3.86 14.56
N LYS A 110 12.54 2.99 13.54
CA LYS A 110 13.65 2.74 12.61
C LYS A 110 13.80 3.87 11.60
N LYS A 111 15.03 4.08 11.13
CA LYS A 111 15.28 5.06 10.06
C LYS A 111 14.75 4.51 8.74
N ILE A 112 14.30 5.41 7.87
CA ILE A 112 13.81 5.02 6.54
C ILE A 112 14.86 4.24 5.73
N SER A 113 16.15 4.57 5.88
CA SER A 113 17.24 3.86 5.21
C SER A 113 17.44 2.43 5.72
N GLU A 114 17.13 2.14 7.00
CA GLU A 114 17.19 0.81 7.57
C GLU A 114 16.02 -0.03 7.05
N LEU A 115 14.82 0.57 6.98
CA LEU A 115 13.64 -0.05 6.41
C LEU A 115 13.86 -0.46 4.95
N PHE A 116 14.47 0.40 4.13
CA PHE A 116 14.81 0.07 2.74
C PHE A 116 15.83 -1.06 2.64
N LYS A 117 16.92 -0.99 3.40
CA LYS A 117 17.94 -2.05 3.40
C LYS A 117 17.35 -3.41 3.78
N ALA A 118 16.49 -3.44 4.80
CA ALA A 118 15.82 -4.67 5.21
C ALA A 118 14.85 -5.18 4.13
N ALA A 119 14.12 -4.30 3.46
CA ALA A 119 13.22 -4.67 2.37
C ALA A 119 13.98 -5.26 1.17
N ASP A 120 15.07 -4.62 0.74
CA ASP A 120 15.90 -5.05 -0.41
C ASP A 120 16.58 -6.40 -0.15
N LYS A 121 16.93 -6.70 1.11
CA LYS A 121 17.53 -7.98 1.49
C LYS A 121 16.54 -9.15 1.41
N VAL A 122 15.24 -8.84 1.47
CA VAL A 122 14.16 -9.82 1.61
C VAL A 122 13.38 -10.05 0.30
N SER A 123 13.47 -9.10 -0.64
CA SER A 123 12.94 -9.20 -2.01
C SER A 123 13.71 -10.19 -2.87
#